data_AF-B0E1M6-F1
#
_entry.id   AF-B0E1M6-F1
#
_cell.length_a   1.000
_cell.length_b   1.000
_cell.length_c   1.000
_cell.angle_alpha   90.00
_cell.angle_beta   90.00
_cell.angle_gamma   90.00
#
_symmetry.space_group_name_H-M   'P 1'
#
loop_
_entity.id
_entity.type
_entity.pdbx_description
1 polymer ?
#
loop_
_entity_poly.entity_id
_entity_poly.type
_entity_poly.pdbx_seq_one_letter_code
_entity_poly.pdbx_strand_id
1 'polypeptide(L)'
;MRFTFGLVAAIVGFAVGAAAAPLTPLLVPKLCGDPRLAVSLLRAYNPIGLDHFYTTDVEEFQNAITKLGYIDEGTTGYLFPSQEPHTIAFYRMFNSAVVDRFYTTSIPEVDYALESLGYTYEGIAGYLYPDTACGALPLYRLDSASAKEHFYTMSNDEGNTASVVNGYHFEGIAGYLFPF
;
A
#
# COMPACT_ATOMS: atom_id res chain seq x y z
N MET A 1 -76.33 27.15 -52.14
CA MET A 1 -75.00 26.94 -51.52
C MET A 1 -75.14 25.84 -50.48
N ARG A 2 -74.41 24.74 -50.68
CA ARG A 2 -74.32 23.55 -49.82
C ARG A 2 -73.37 23.85 -48.68
N PHE A 3 -73.54 23.29 -47.47
CA PHE A 3 -72.43 22.75 -46.68
C PHE A 3 -72.89 21.62 -45.74
N THR A 4 -72.00 20.65 -45.63
CA THR A 4 -72.12 19.25 -45.22
C THR A 4 -71.80 19.01 -43.74
N PHE A 5 -72.42 17.99 -43.15
CA PHE A 5 -72.08 17.42 -41.85
C PHE A 5 -70.73 16.68 -41.89
N GLY A 6 -69.93 16.80 -40.83
CA GLY A 6 -68.70 16.03 -40.61
C GLY A 6 -68.56 15.61 -39.14
N LEU A 7 -68.75 14.31 -38.89
CA LEU A 7 -68.51 13.64 -37.61
C LEU A 7 -67.01 13.34 -37.48
N VAL A 8 -66.35 13.79 -36.41
CA VAL A 8 -64.95 13.43 -36.11
C VAL A 8 -64.93 12.46 -34.93
N ALA A 9 -64.51 11.22 -35.20
CA ALA A 9 -64.25 10.20 -34.20
C ALA A 9 -62.86 10.43 -33.57
N ALA A 10 -62.80 10.52 -32.24
CA ALA A 10 -61.55 10.57 -31.50
C ALA A 10 -61.07 9.15 -31.21
N ILE A 11 -59.93 8.76 -31.80
CA ILE A 11 -59.22 7.51 -31.47
C ILE A 11 -58.16 7.85 -30.43
N VAL A 12 -58.30 7.28 -29.24
CA VAL A 12 -57.29 7.35 -28.16
C VAL A 12 -56.24 6.27 -28.43
N GLY A 13 -55.05 6.68 -28.86
CA GLY A 13 -53.89 5.80 -28.98
C GLY A 13 -53.08 5.79 -27.69
N PHE A 14 -53.06 4.66 -26.97
CA PHE A 14 -52.10 4.42 -25.89
C PHE A 14 -50.76 3.99 -26.51
N ALA A 15 -49.77 4.88 -26.46
CA ALA A 15 -48.38 4.51 -26.73
C ALA A 15 -47.79 3.83 -25.49
N VAL A 16 -47.49 2.54 -25.60
CA VAL A 16 -46.68 1.83 -24.60
C VAL A 16 -45.23 2.21 -24.85
N GLY A 17 -44.72 3.16 -24.05
CA GLY A 17 -43.29 3.46 -23.99
C GLY A 17 -42.57 2.29 -23.32
N ALA A 18 -41.82 1.50 -24.09
CA ALA A 18 -40.85 0.57 -23.54
C ALA A 18 -39.73 1.40 -22.89
N ALA A 19 -39.76 1.51 -21.56
CA ALA A 19 -38.65 2.08 -20.81
C ALA A 19 -37.43 1.16 -20.96
N ALA A 20 -36.40 1.64 -21.66
CA ALA A 20 -35.09 1.01 -21.62
C ALA A 20 -34.60 1.06 -20.17
N ALA A 21 -34.40 -0.11 -19.56
CA ALA A 21 -33.79 -0.19 -18.23
C ALA A 21 -32.40 0.47 -18.27
N PRO A 22 -32.01 1.26 -17.27
CA PRO A 22 -30.67 1.81 -17.21
C PRO A 22 -29.68 0.64 -17.13
N LEU A 23 -28.72 0.64 -18.04
CA LEU A 23 -27.59 -0.29 -18.00
C LEU A 23 -26.86 -0.03 -16.68
N THR A 24 -27.05 -0.89 -15.69
CA THR A 24 -26.19 -0.95 -14.52
C THR A 24 -24.78 -1.19 -15.05
N PRO A 25 -23.79 -0.32 -14.78
CA PRO A 25 -22.42 -0.65 -15.14
C PRO A 25 -22.10 -1.97 -14.42
N LEU A 26 -21.74 -2.99 -15.20
CA LEU A 26 -21.18 -4.20 -14.64
C LEU A 26 -20.01 -3.75 -13.75
N LEU A 27 -20.09 -4.02 -12.45
CA LEU A 27 -18.93 -3.94 -11.56
C LEU A 27 -17.86 -4.80 -12.20
N VAL A 28 -16.90 -4.19 -12.90
CA VAL A 28 -15.67 -4.87 -13.26
C VAL A 28 -15.10 -5.30 -11.92
N PRO A 29 -14.96 -6.61 -11.64
CA PRO A 29 -14.35 -7.05 -10.39
C PRO A 29 -13.02 -6.34 -10.28
N LYS A 30 -12.82 -5.58 -9.20
CA LYS A 30 -11.51 -4.99 -8.92
C LYS A 30 -10.53 -6.15 -8.88
N LEU A 31 -9.64 -6.21 -9.86
CA LEU A 31 -8.69 -7.31 -9.97
C LEU A 31 -7.61 -7.05 -8.94
N CYS A 32 -7.58 -7.86 -7.90
CA CYS A 32 -6.53 -7.91 -6.89
C CYS A 32 -5.52 -9.00 -7.26
N GLY A 33 -4.29 -8.90 -6.77
CA GLY A 33 -3.30 -9.97 -6.89
C GLY A 33 -3.73 -11.25 -6.17
N ASP A 34 -3.30 -12.40 -6.69
CA ASP A 34 -3.55 -13.71 -6.06
C ASP A 34 -2.76 -13.79 -4.75
N PRO A 35 -3.40 -13.82 -3.56
CA PRO A 35 -2.69 -13.81 -2.28
C PRO A 35 -1.66 -14.92 -2.09
N ARG A 36 -1.75 -16.02 -2.87
CA ARG A 36 -0.78 -17.12 -2.85
C ARG A 36 0.58 -16.75 -3.47
N LEU A 37 0.66 -15.63 -4.18
CA LEU A 37 1.91 -15.10 -4.74
C LEU A 37 2.61 -14.13 -3.78
N ALA A 38 1.97 -13.76 -2.66
CA ALA A 38 2.58 -12.89 -1.67
C ALA A 38 3.64 -13.65 -0.85
N VAL A 39 4.69 -12.94 -0.46
CA VAL A 39 5.81 -13.43 0.36
C VAL A 39 5.95 -12.57 1.60
N SER A 40 6.61 -13.10 2.62
CA SER A 40 6.83 -12.40 3.89
C SER A 40 7.68 -11.15 3.70
N LEU A 41 7.25 -10.03 4.28
CA LEU A 41 8.13 -8.92 4.64
C LEU A 41 8.78 -9.27 5.98
N LEU A 42 9.98 -9.82 5.92
CA LEU A 42 10.75 -10.18 7.11
C LEU A 42 11.30 -8.92 7.76
N ARG A 43 11.20 -8.82 9.08
CA ARG A 43 11.70 -7.70 9.88
C ARG A 43 12.79 -8.17 10.83
N ALA A 44 13.85 -7.40 10.94
CA ALA A 44 14.88 -7.63 11.93
C ALA A 44 15.44 -6.31 12.46
N TYR A 45 15.91 -6.34 13.70
CA TYR A 45 16.34 -5.16 14.46
C TYR A 45 17.79 -5.29 14.93
N ASN A 46 18.59 -4.23 14.78
CA ASN A 46 19.94 -4.15 15.32
C ASN A 46 19.96 -3.25 16.57
N PRO A 47 20.14 -3.80 17.78
CA PRO A 47 20.10 -3.01 19.02
C PRO A 47 21.32 -2.10 19.22
N ILE A 48 22.41 -2.29 18.47
CA ILE A 48 23.61 -1.45 18.54
C ILE A 48 23.47 -0.26 17.59
N GLY A 49 23.01 -0.52 16.36
CA GLY A 49 22.78 0.51 15.34
C GLY A 49 21.47 1.27 15.50
N LEU A 50 20.53 0.73 16.29
CA LEU A 50 19.15 1.21 16.39
C LEU A 50 18.44 1.24 15.02
N ASP A 51 18.66 0.21 14.19
CA ASP A 51 18.13 0.11 12.83
C ASP A 51 17.17 -1.07 12.70
N HIS A 52 15.99 -0.82 12.12
CA HIS A 52 15.10 -1.85 11.62
C HIS A 52 15.31 -2.00 10.11
N PHE A 53 15.41 -3.24 9.63
CA PHE A 53 15.32 -3.48 8.19
C PHE A 53 14.27 -4.52 7.82
N TYR A 54 13.76 -4.36 6.60
CA TYR A 54 12.65 -5.09 6.05
C TYR A 54 13.04 -5.64 4.69
N THR A 55 12.82 -6.94 4.48
CA THR A 55 13.18 -7.58 3.21
C THR A 55 12.29 -8.76 2.87
N THR A 56 12.08 -8.99 1.58
CA THR A 56 11.52 -10.24 1.05
C THR A 56 12.62 -11.25 0.67
N ASP A 57 13.88 -10.83 0.67
CA ASP A 57 15.03 -11.67 0.34
C ASP A 57 15.47 -12.47 1.59
N VAL A 58 15.23 -13.77 1.54
CA VAL A 58 15.57 -14.70 2.61
C VAL A 58 17.09 -14.77 2.83
N GLU A 59 17.91 -14.67 1.78
CA GLU A 59 19.37 -14.70 1.91
C GLU A 59 19.91 -13.43 2.55
N GLU A 60 19.37 -12.26 2.18
CA GLU A 60 19.68 -10.99 2.85
C GLU A 60 19.31 -11.05 4.34
N PHE A 61 18.11 -11.57 4.64
CA PHE A 61 17.63 -11.75 6.00
C PHE A 61 18.54 -12.66 6.82
N GLN A 62 18.87 -13.85 6.29
CA GLN A 62 19.76 -14.80 6.96
C GLN A 62 21.14 -14.21 7.18
N ASN A 63 21.68 -13.47 6.21
CA ASN A 63 22.97 -12.81 6.37
C ASN A 63 22.94 -11.78 7.51
N ALA A 64 21.86 -11.01 7.63
CA ALA A 64 21.72 -10.01 8.68
C ALA A 64 21.70 -10.63 10.09
N ILE A 65 20.88 -11.67 10.29
CA ILE A 65 20.71 -12.27 11.61
C ILE A 65 21.85 -13.21 12.02
N THR A 66 22.59 -13.77 11.05
CA THR A 66 23.70 -14.69 11.36
C THR A 66 25.07 -14.02 11.38
N LYS A 67 25.25 -12.88 10.69
CA LYS A 67 26.57 -12.25 10.53
C LYS A 67 26.63 -10.77 10.91
N LEU A 68 25.51 -10.04 10.84
CA LEU A 68 25.50 -8.58 11.01
C LEU A 68 24.92 -8.13 12.36
N GLY A 69 24.56 -9.07 13.24
CA GLY A 69 24.11 -8.77 14.61
C GLY A 69 22.67 -8.29 14.70
N TYR A 70 21.86 -8.49 13.67
CA TYR A 70 20.43 -8.24 13.73
C TYR A 70 19.70 -9.37 14.47
N ILE A 71 18.61 -9.04 15.13
CA ILE A 71 17.70 -9.95 15.81
C ILE A 71 16.47 -10.12 14.93
N ASP A 72 16.07 -11.38 14.69
CA ASP A 72 14.85 -11.74 13.98
C ASP A 72 13.61 -11.26 14.78
N GLU A 73 12.79 -10.42 14.16
CA GLU A 73 11.52 -9.94 14.72
C GLU A 73 10.29 -10.50 13.97
N GLY A 74 10.50 -11.48 13.09
CA GLY A 74 9.46 -12.22 12.39
C GLY A 74 8.96 -11.54 11.12
N THR A 75 7.71 -11.85 10.76
CA THR A 75 7.05 -11.32 9.57
C THR A 75 6.19 -10.12 9.93
N THR A 76 6.39 -9.00 9.25
CA THR A 76 5.57 -7.79 9.41
C THR A 76 4.21 -7.93 8.76
N GLY A 77 4.18 -8.60 7.60
CA GLY A 77 3.00 -8.87 6.77
C GLY A 77 3.44 -9.51 5.45
N TYR A 78 2.51 -9.66 4.50
CA TYR A 78 2.81 -10.18 3.17
C TYR A 78 2.57 -9.15 2.07
N LEU A 79 3.52 -9.08 1.13
CA LEU A 79 3.47 -8.29 -0.10
C LEU A 79 3.92 -9.12 -1.30
N PHE A 80 3.78 -8.58 -2.50
CA PHE A 80 4.16 -9.29 -3.72
C PHE A 80 5.61 -9.00 -4.12
N PRO A 81 6.40 -10.01 -4.51
CA PRO A 81 7.77 -9.80 -5.00
C PRO A 81 7.80 -9.22 -6.43
N SER A 82 6.67 -9.22 -7.13
CA SER A 82 6.48 -8.66 -8.47
C SER A 82 5.19 -7.85 -8.57
N GLN A 83 5.07 -7.02 -9.60
CA GLN A 83 3.87 -6.23 -9.87
C GLN A 83 2.66 -7.15 -10.06
N GLU A 84 1.58 -6.86 -9.33
CA GLU A 84 0.31 -7.56 -9.40
C GLU A 84 -0.82 -6.55 -9.67
N PRO A 85 -2.03 -7.01 -10.03
CA PRO A 85 -3.19 -6.13 -10.17
C PRO A 85 -3.42 -5.28 -8.91
N HIS A 86 -3.60 -3.97 -9.12
CA HIS A 86 -3.88 -2.97 -8.08
C HIS A 86 -2.75 -2.72 -7.06
N THR A 87 -1.54 -3.23 -7.27
CA THR A 87 -0.39 -2.92 -6.41
C THR A 87 0.46 -1.77 -6.94
N ILE A 88 1.26 -1.16 -6.06
CA ILE A 88 2.27 -0.16 -6.40
C ILE A 88 3.61 -0.55 -5.77
N ALA A 89 4.70 -0.04 -6.34
CA ALA A 89 6.04 -0.35 -5.86
C ALA A 89 6.31 0.30 -4.49
N PHE A 90 6.97 -0.46 -3.61
CA PHE A 90 7.49 -0.02 -2.34
C PHE A 90 9.01 0.06 -2.46
N TYR A 91 9.52 1.28 -2.63
CA TYR A 91 10.92 1.58 -2.86
C TYR A 91 11.71 1.47 -1.57
N ARG A 92 12.97 1.03 -1.66
CA ARG A 92 13.93 0.96 -0.56
C ARG A 92 15.14 1.82 -0.88
N MET A 93 15.55 2.61 0.10
CA MET A 93 16.78 3.40 0.05
C MET A 93 17.55 3.24 1.36
N PHE A 94 18.87 3.42 1.31
CA PHE A 94 19.75 3.33 2.47
C PHE A 94 20.68 4.53 2.59
N ASN A 95 20.84 5.05 3.80
CA ASN A 95 21.82 6.06 4.14
C ASN A 95 22.88 5.50 5.09
N SER A 96 24.07 5.25 4.58
CA SER A 96 25.17 4.66 5.35
C SER A 96 25.79 5.60 6.40
N ALA A 97 25.57 6.92 6.31
CA ALA A 97 26.10 7.88 7.26
C ALA A 97 25.33 7.89 8.59
N VAL A 98 24.03 7.54 8.55
CA VAL A 98 23.17 7.44 9.74
C VAL A 98 22.69 6.02 10.01
N VAL A 99 22.95 5.08 9.09
CA VAL A 99 22.52 3.68 9.17
C VAL A 99 21.00 3.57 9.26
N ASP A 100 20.32 4.19 8.30
CA ASP A 100 18.85 4.17 8.20
C ASP A 100 18.40 3.62 6.85
N ARG A 101 17.33 2.83 6.87
CA ARG A 101 16.61 2.42 5.68
C ARG A 101 15.26 3.10 5.60
N PHE A 102 15.07 3.80 4.49
CA PHE A 102 13.83 4.49 4.18
C PHE A 102 13.05 3.72 3.12
N TYR A 103 11.76 3.51 3.38
CA TYR A 103 10.84 2.82 2.49
C TYR A 103 9.62 3.67 2.18
N THR A 104 9.27 3.78 0.91
CA THR A 104 8.16 4.64 0.49
C THR A 104 7.54 4.17 -0.81
N THR A 105 6.27 4.52 -1.02
CA THR A 105 5.57 4.41 -2.29
C THR A 105 5.58 5.73 -3.09
N SER A 106 6.09 6.81 -2.50
CA SER A 106 6.08 8.16 -3.07
C SER A 106 7.35 8.44 -3.86
N ILE A 107 7.23 8.58 -5.18
CA ILE A 107 8.34 9.00 -6.05
C ILE A 107 8.94 10.34 -5.61
N PRO A 108 8.16 11.39 -5.26
CA PRO A 108 8.74 12.62 -4.73
C PRO A 108 9.60 12.44 -3.46
N GLU A 109 9.25 11.49 -2.58
CA GLU A 109 10.08 11.18 -1.40
C GLU A 109 11.37 10.45 -1.78
N VAL A 110 11.30 9.54 -2.78
CA VAL A 110 12.50 8.92 -3.35
C VAL A 110 13.43 9.99 -3.92
N ASP A 111 12.93 10.86 -4.79
CA ASP A 111 13.73 11.91 -5.44
C ASP A 111 14.39 12.81 -4.39
N TYR A 112 13.63 13.27 -3.39
CA TYR A 112 14.16 14.10 -2.31
C TYR A 112 15.22 13.37 -1.47
N ALA A 113 15.00 12.09 -1.14
CA ALA A 113 15.95 11.30 -0.36
C ALA A 113 17.31 11.14 -1.09
N LEU A 114 17.26 10.91 -2.40
CA LEU A 114 18.45 10.73 -3.24
C LEU A 114 19.19 12.06 -3.50
N GLU A 115 18.45 13.13 -3.76
CA GLU A 115 19.04 14.42 -4.17
C GLU A 115 19.50 15.26 -2.97
N SER A 116 18.83 15.15 -1.83
CA SER A 116 18.98 16.09 -0.72
C SER A 116 19.38 15.47 0.61
N LEU A 117 19.11 14.18 0.84
CA LEU A 117 19.30 13.55 2.15
C LEU A 117 20.46 12.54 2.20
N GLY A 118 21.10 12.27 1.05
CA GLY A 118 22.26 11.39 0.96
C GLY A 118 21.94 9.90 1.00
N TYR A 119 20.68 9.52 0.73
CA TYR A 119 20.31 8.13 0.56
C TYR A 119 20.78 7.60 -0.80
N THR A 120 21.01 6.30 -0.87
CA THR A 120 21.23 5.57 -2.12
C THR A 120 20.06 4.63 -2.38
N TYR A 121 19.64 4.54 -3.64
CA TYR A 121 18.56 3.64 -4.05
C TYR A 121 19.02 2.18 -4.00
N GLU A 122 18.24 1.34 -3.30
CA GLU A 122 18.51 -0.10 -3.17
C GLU A 122 17.54 -0.97 -3.97
N GLY A 123 16.51 -0.38 -4.57
CA GLY A 123 15.55 -1.10 -5.41
C GLY A 123 14.11 -1.06 -4.90
N ILE A 124 13.32 -2.02 -5.37
CA ILE A 124 11.94 -2.22 -4.94
C ILE A 124 11.94 -3.33 -3.89
N ALA A 125 11.54 -3.03 -2.65
CA ALA A 125 11.37 -4.01 -1.58
C ALA A 125 10.20 -4.97 -1.84
N GLY A 126 9.24 -4.52 -2.66
CA GLY A 126 8.18 -5.34 -3.24
C GLY A 126 7.00 -4.47 -3.67
N TYR A 127 5.84 -5.08 -3.86
CA TYR A 127 4.63 -4.42 -4.34
C TYR A 127 3.48 -4.64 -3.35
N LEU A 128 2.89 -3.55 -2.89
CA LEU A 128 1.83 -3.52 -1.89
C LEU A 128 0.62 -2.76 -2.41
N TYR A 129 -0.53 -2.86 -1.73
CA TYR A 129 -1.72 -2.14 -2.16
C TYR A 129 -1.66 -0.66 -1.73
N PRO A 130 -2.13 0.28 -2.57
CA PRO A 130 -2.20 1.71 -2.21
C PRO A 130 -3.40 2.04 -1.32
N ASP A 131 -4.37 1.12 -1.20
CA ASP A 131 -5.63 1.32 -0.50
C ASP A 131 -6.16 -0.02 0.07
N THR A 132 -7.29 0.04 0.78
CA THR A 132 -7.92 -1.11 1.44
C THR A 132 -8.74 -2.02 0.51
N ALA A 133 -8.81 -1.74 -0.78
CA ALA A 133 -9.84 -2.33 -1.63
C ALA A 133 -9.63 -3.81 -1.97
N CYS A 134 -8.44 -4.34 -1.66
CA CYS A 134 -8.12 -5.76 -1.79
C CYS A 134 -8.06 -6.50 -0.44
N GLY A 135 -8.68 -5.92 0.61
CA GLY A 135 -8.76 -6.54 1.93
C GLY A 135 -7.46 -6.51 2.73
N ALA A 136 -6.47 -5.72 2.28
CA ALA A 136 -5.21 -5.51 2.98
C ALA A 136 -5.37 -4.50 4.13
N LEU A 137 -4.46 -4.57 5.09
CA LEU A 137 -4.43 -3.77 6.32
C LEU A 137 -3.24 -2.79 6.29
N PRO A 138 -3.33 -1.65 6.99
CA PRO A 138 -2.32 -0.60 6.92
C PRO A 138 -0.95 -1.05 7.46
N LEU A 139 0.11 -0.64 6.78
CA LEU A 139 1.48 -0.56 7.28
C LEU A 139 1.74 0.88 7.72
N TYR A 140 1.87 1.09 9.02
CA TYR A 140 2.17 2.38 9.61
C TYR A 140 3.66 2.70 9.44
N ARG A 141 3.98 3.95 9.12
CA ARG A 141 5.35 4.49 9.08
C ARG A 141 5.54 5.49 10.20
N LEU A 142 6.66 5.38 10.91
CA LEU A 142 7.07 6.29 11.96
C LEU A 142 8.54 6.67 11.77
N ASP A 143 8.91 7.89 12.15
CA ASP A 143 10.29 8.39 12.16
C ASP A 143 10.75 8.68 13.59
N SER A 144 12.02 8.45 13.88
CA SER A 144 12.65 8.98 15.09
C SER A 144 13.90 9.75 14.74
N ALA A 145 13.82 11.08 14.75
CA ALA A 145 15.01 11.94 14.64
C ALA A 145 16.08 11.66 15.71
N SER A 146 15.69 11.10 16.87
CA SER A 146 16.61 10.78 17.97
C SER A 146 17.37 9.47 17.75
N ALA A 147 16.68 8.42 17.30
CA ALA A 147 17.28 7.15 16.92
C ALA A 147 17.90 7.19 15.51
N LYS A 148 17.48 8.16 14.69
CA LYS A 148 17.77 8.31 13.27
C LYS A 148 17.33 7.09 12.45
N GLU A 149 16.11 6.62 12.68
CA GLU A 149 15.57 5.45 11.98
C GLU A 149 14.09 5.61 11.61
N HIS A 150 13.69 4.93 10.52
CA HIS A 150 12.30 4.74 10.17
C HIS A 150 11.78 3.35 10.59
N PHE A 151 10.66 3.38 11.31
CA PHE A 151 9.99 2.21 11.84
C PHE A 151 8.68 1.91 11.11
N TYR A 152 8.44 0.64 10.78
CA TYR A 152 7.26 0.20 10.03
C TYR A 152 6.56 -0.96 10.73
N THR A 153 5.26 -0.84 10.98
CA THR A 153 4.51 -1.89 11.66
C THR A 153 3.06 -1.95 11.19
N MET A 154 2.50 -3.16 11.17
CA MET A 154 1.05 -3.36 11.02
C MET A 154 0.33 -3.37 12.38
N SER A 155 1.06 -3.44 13.48
CA SER A 155 0.50 -3.44 14.83
C SER A 155 0.18 -2.01 15.28
N ASN A 156 -1.11 -1.73 15.45
CA ASN A 156 -1.58 -0.47 15.98
C ASN A 156 -1.00 -0.20 17.39
N ASP A 157 -0.88 -1.23 18.23
CA ASP A 157 -0.37 -1.08 19.59
C ASP A 157 1.14 -0.82 19.63
N GLU A 158 1.90 -1.46 18.73
CA GLU A 158 3.33 -1.22 18.58
C GLU A 158 3.59 0.19 18.04
N GLY A 159 2.86 0.61 17.01
CA GLY A 159 2.93 1.98 16.48
C GLY A 159 2.55 3.04 17.53
N ASN A 160 1.49 2.80 18.31
CA ASN A 160 1.10 3.69 19.40
C ASN A 160 2.15 3.74 20.51
N THR A 161 2.75 2.60 20.87
CA THR A 161 3.83 2.57 21.87
C THR A 161 5.05 3.32 21.35
N ALA A 162 5.46 3.08 20.11
CA ALA A 162 6.56 3.80 19.47
C ALA A 162 6.32 5.31 19.49
N SER A 163 5.10 5.75 19.17
CA SER A 163 4.79 7.17 19.11
C SER A 163 4.64 7.83 20.48
N VAL A 164 3.84 7.25 21.37
CA VAL A 164 3.49 7.87 22.66
C VAL A 164 4.59 7.68 23.71
N VAL A 165 5.30 6.56 23.66
CA VAL A 165 6.27 6.18 24.70
C VAL A 165 7.71 6.37 24.23
N ASN A 166 8.03 5.93 23.00
CA ASN A 166 9.41 5.89 22.52
C ASN A 166 9.81 7.15 21.72
N GLY A 167 8.88 8.10 21.54
CA GLY A 167 9.15 9.40 20.93
C GLY A 167 9.22 9.40 19.40
N TYR A 168 8.69 8.37 18.74
CA TYR A 168 8.60 8.35 17.28
C TYR A 168 7.47 9.27 16.80
N HIS A 169 7.70 9.96 15.69
CA HIS A 169 6.71 10.73 14.99
C HIS A 169 5.95 9.83 14.00
N PHE A 170 4.62 9.76 14.14
CA PHE A 170 3.79 9.05 13.18
C PHE A 170 3.71 9.81 11.85
N GLU A 171 4.12 9.16 10.76
CA GLU A 171 4.18 9.77 9.42
C GLU A 171 3.04 9.34 8.49
N GLY A 172 2.21 8.38 8.92
CA GLY A 172 1.06 7.93 8.16
C GLY A 172 1.12 6.45 7.78
N ILE A 173 0.43 6.11 6.69
CA ILE A 173 0.35 4.76 6.14
C ILE A 173 1.28 4.69 4.93
N ALA A 174 2.30 3.85 4.99
CA ALA A 174 3.22 3.61 3.87
C ALA A 174 2.58 2.80 2.74
N GLY A 175 1.58 1.97 3.08
CA GLY A 175 0.93 1.05 2.17
C GLY A 175 0.01 0.08 2.90
N TYR A 176 -0.54 -0.88 2.16
CA TYR A 176 -1.42 -1.91 2.71
C TYR A 176 -0.92 -3.32 2.36
N LEU A 177 -0.74 -4.14 3.39
CA LEU A 177 -0.21 -5.51 3.33
C LEU A 177 -1.28 -6.54 3.73
N PHE A 178 -1.12 -7.80 3.32
CA PHE A 178 -1.89 -8.87 3.96
C PHE A 178 -1.33 -9.15 5.37
N PRO A 179 -2.18 -9.45 6.36
CA PRO A 179 -1.74 -9.77 7.72
C PRO A 179 -0.96 -11.08 7.78
N PHE A 180 -0.04 -11.17 8.76
CA PHE A 180 0.72 -12.37 9.11
C PHE A 180 -0.06 -13.37 9.97
#